data_AF-A0A3N5LQM8-F1
#
_entry.id   AF-A0A3N5LQM8-F1
#
_cell.length_a   1.000
_cell.length_b   1.000
_cell.length_c   1.000
_cell.angle_alpha   90.00
_cell.angle_beta   90.00
_cell.angle_gamma   90.00
#
_symmetry.space_group_name_H-M   'P 1'
#
loop_
_entity.id
_entity.type
_entity.pdbx_description
1 polymer ?
#
loop_
_entity_poly.entity_id
_entity_poly.type
_entity_poly.pdbx_seq_one_letter_code
_entity_poly.pdbx_strand_id
1 'polypeptide(L)' 'MAERVIHPPSRPFIATVTVPGDKSLSHRSLILAAMAEGASTISGLGPGLDVAATRRAV' A
#
# COMPACT_ATOMS: atom_id res chain seq x y z
N MET A 1 -14.69 -8.02 -15.92
CA MET A 1 -13.22 -8.06 -15.90
C MET A 1 -12.75 -8.03 -17.34
N ALA A 2 -11.75 -7.20 -17.67
CA ALA A 2 -11.21 -7.18 -19.03
C ALA A 2 -10.25 -8.37 -19.21
N GLU A 3 -10.38 -9.08 -20.32
CA GLU A 3 -9.42 -10.11 -20.68
C GLU A 3 -8.04 -9.47 -20.93
N ARG A 4 -6.99 -10.18 -20.49
CA ARG A 4 -5.60 -9.77 -20.63
C ARG A 4 -4.82 -10.97 -21.13
N VAL A 5 -4.16 -10.82 -22.28
CA VAL A 5 -3.21 -11.79 -22.80
C VAL A 5 -1.81 -11.38 -22.38
N ILE A 6 -1.05 -12.31 -21.78
CA ILE A 6 0.34 -12.09 -21.37
C ILE A 6 1.24 -12.81 -22.37
N HIS A 7 2.20 -12.09 -22.94
CA HIS A 7 3.22 -12.66 -23.82
C HIS A 7 4.54 -12.83 -23.08
N PRO A 8 5.28 -13.92 -23.33
CA PRO A 8 6.59 -14.12 -22.72
C PRO A 8 7.60 -13.06 -23.19
N PRO A 9 8.52 -12.63 -22.33
CA PRO A 9 9.58 -11.72 -22.75
C PRO A 9 10.55 -12.44 -23.70
N SER A 10 11.02 -11.73 -24.74
CA SER A 10 11.95 -12.28 -25.74
C SER A 10 13.41 -12.42 -25.25
N ARG A 11 13.69 -11.98 -24.01
CA ARG A 11 15.00 -11.98 -23.34
C ARG A 11 14.79 -11.99 -21.82
N PRO A 12 15.83 -12.25 -21.00
CA PRO A 12 15.70 -12.21 -19.55
C PRO A 12 15.05 -10.91 -19.06
N PHE A 13 14.04 -11.07 -18.21
CA PHE A 13 13.33 -9.96 -17.59
C PHE A 13 14.11 -9.47 -16.37
N ILE A 14 14.71 -8.29 -16.48
CA ILE A 14 15.47 -7.64 -15.42
C ILE A 14 14.76 -6.34 -15.11
N ALA A 15 14.24 -6.22 -13.89
CA ALA A 15 13.54 -5.03 -13.44
C ALA A 15 13.76 -4.80 -11.95
N THR A 16 13.84 -3.53 -11.57
CA THR A 16 13.65 -3.08 -10.20
C THR A 16 12.25 -2.52 -10.09
N VAL A 17 11.47 -3.02 -9.13
CA VAL A 17 10.10 -2.58 -8.91
C VAL A 17 9.94 -2.09 -7.49
N THR A 18 9.19 -1.00 -7.33
CA THR A 18 8.72 -0.54 -6.02
C THR A 18 7.31 -1.07 -5.82
N VAL A 19 7.12 -1.84 -4.75
CA VAL A 19 5.80 -2.36 -4.38
C VAL A 19 5.03 -1.32 -3.57
N PRO A 20 3.68 -1.32 -3.63
CA PRO A 20 2.87 -0.47 -2.77
C PRO A 20 3.04 -0.85 -1.30
N GLY A 21 2.64 0.06 -0.40
CA GLY A 21 2.58 -0.21 1.02
C GLY A 21 1.72 -1.42 1.38
N ASP A 22 2.13 -2.17 2.41
CA ASP A 22 1.37 -3.30 2.92
C ASP A 22 0.03 -2.83 3.51
N LYS A 23 -1.06 -3.47 3.11
CA LYS A 23 -2.41 -3.10 3.57
C LYS A 23 -2.54 -3.23 5.09
N SER A 24 -2.12 -4.35 5.67
CA SER A 24 -2.28 -4.61 7.10
C SER A 24 -1.42 -3.68 7.95
N LEU A 25 -0.18 -3.42 7.55
CA LEU A 25 0.69 -2.45 8.22
C LEU A 25 0.15 -1.03 8.09
N SER A 26 -0.45 -0.67 6.95
CA SER A 26 -1.08 0.64 6.76
C SER A 26 -2.26 0.86 7.71
N HIS A 27 -3.14 -0.13 7.86
CA HIS A 27 -4.23 -0.04 8.84
C HIS A 27 -3.69 0.08 10.28
N ARG A 28 -2.73 -0.78 10.64
CA ARG A 28 -2.17 -0.81 12.00
C ARG A 28 -1.41 0.48 12.33
N SER A 29 -0.61 1.00 11.42
CA SER A 29 0.15 2.24 11.66
C SER A 29 -0.78 3.44 11.89
N LEU A 30 -1.87 3.54 11.12
CA LEU A 30 -2.88 4.58 11.31
C LEU A 30 -3.58 4.47 12.67
N ILE A 31 -4.02 3.27 13.06
CA ILE A 31 -4.68 3.04 14.35
C ILE A 31 -3.73 3.33 15.52
N LEU A 32 -2.49 2.86 15.44
CA LEU A 32 -1.49 3.11 16.49
C LEU A 32 -1.14 4.60 16.59
N ALA A 33 -1.00 5.30 15.48
CA ALA A 33 -0.73 6.74 15.47
C ALA A 33 -1.87 7.56 16.08
N ALA A 34 -3.13 7.17 15.88
CA ALA A 34 -4.28 7.84 16.48
C ALA A 34 -4.37 7.65 18.01
N MET A 35 -3.76 6.59 18.54
CA MET A 35 -3.65 6.35 19.98
C MET A 35 -2.37 6.93 20.59
N ALA A 36 -1.42 7.40 19.78
CA ALA A 36 -0.14 7.89 20.26
C ALA A 36 -0.25 9.33 20.78
N GLU A 37 0.55 9.66 21.78
CA GLU A 37 0.74 11.05 22.20
C GLU A 37 1.66 11.78 21.21
N GLY A 38 1.26 12.98 20.80
CA GLY A 38 2.03 13.81 19.86
C GLY A 38 1.81 13.46 18.39
N ALA A 39 2.66 14.03 17.52
CA ALA A 39 2.50 13.90 16.07
C ALA A 39 3.23 12.67 15.52
N SER A 40 2.52 11.87 14.71
CA SER A 40 3.11 10.74 13.97
C SER A 40 3.32 11.09 12.50
N THR A 41 4.47 10.70 11.94
CA THR A 41 4.72 10.77 10.49
C THR A 41 4.75 9.34 9.93
N ILE A 42 3.83 9.04 9.02
CA ILE A 42 3.72 7.72 8.38
C ILE A 42 3.96 7.90 6.88
N SER A 43 4.83 7.07 6.31
CA SER A 43 5.11 7.02 4.87
C SER A 43 4.82 5.63 4.31
N GLY A 44 4.66 5.54 2.99
CA GLY A 44 4.45 4.26 2.30
C GLY A 44 3.12 3.58 2.64
N LEU A 45 2.04 4.34 2.89
CA LEU A 45 0.70 3.77 3.06
C LEU A 45 0.23 3.10 1.76
N GLY A 46 -0.44 1.95 1.90
CA GLY A 46 -1.09 1.25 0.80
C GLY A 46 -2.18 2.10 0.14
N PRO A 47 -2.36 2.00 -1.19
CA PRO A 47 -3.27 2.89 -1.95
C PRO A 47 -4.75 2.47 -1.89
N GLY A 48 -5.09 1.43 -1.13
CA GLY A 48 -6.44 0.88 -1.09
C GLY A 48 -7.47 1.84 -0.49
N LEU A 49 -8.71 1.77 -1.00
CA LEU A 49 -9.84 2.56 -0.49
C LEU A 49 -10.17 2.22 0.97
N ASP A 50 -9.87 1.01 1.40
CA ASP A 50 -9.94 0.54 2.78
C ASP A 50 -8.95 1.24 3.70
N VAL A 51 -7.67 1.34 3.32
CA VAL A 51 -6.64 2.09 4.05
C VAL A 51 -7.05 3.56 4.13
N ALA A 52 -7.55 4.13 3.03
CA ALA A 52 -8.07 5.49 3.01
C ALA A 52 -9.29 5.67 3.92
N ALA A 53 -10.16 4.66 4.04
CA ALA A 53 -11.30 4.67 4.96
C ALA A 53 -10.83 4.63 6.43
N THR A 54 -9.85 3.79 6.77
CA THR A 54 -9.26 3.79 8.12
C THR A 54 -8.64 5.14 8.46
N ARG A 55 -7.88 5.74 7.53
CA ARG A 55 -7.30 7.09 7.76
C ARG A 55 -8.36 8.16 8.04
N ARG A 56 -9.56 8.03 7.46
CA ARG A 56 -10.67 8.97 7.72
C ARG A 56 -11.42 8.68 9.02
N ALA A 57 -11.34 7.45 9.52
CA ALA A 57 -12.09 6.99 10.68
C ALA A 57 -11.34 7.19 11.99
N VAL A 58 -10.01 7.22 11.94
CA VAL A 58 -9.14 7.48 13.09
C VAL A 58 -8.79 8.95 13.23
#